data_AF-W1MXE8-F1
#
_entry.id   AF-W1MXE8-F1
#
_cell.length_a   1.000
_cell.length_b   1.000
_cell.length_c   1.000
_cell.angle_alpha   90.00
_cell.angle_beta   90.00
_cell.angle_gamma   90.00
#
_symmetry.space_group_name_H-M   'P 1'
#
loop_
_entity.id
_entity.type
_entity.pdbx_description
1 polymer ?
#
loop_
_entity_poly.entity_id
_entity_poly.type
_entity_poly.pdbx_seq_one_letter_code
_entity_poly.pdbx_strand_id
1 'polypeptide(L)'
;MQQEQKKSSDRFDSQKLKKQTSIAALLFAISLVISIVLNIFVYQSPISYTEVQASPENAVKTTGVSHPTNRTTTIRETYTLTVRLDDGSEDQVGVNNPSKYVKGHSTTFYRYSKDGALYESVHAIRSTLPAAKASVYANVATFLLLLLTVVMLVLWQRSKGKQKKQKPLESHDSERFPGSGNRI
;
A
#
# COMPACT_ATOMS: atom_id res chain seq x y z
N MET A 1 19.34 29.05 -34.73
CA MET A 1 20.15 28.12 -33.89
C MET A 1 19.52 27.83 -32.51
N GLN A 2 19.06 28.83 -31.73
CA GLN A 2 18.48 28.58 -30.38
C GLN A 2 17.19 27.72 -30.39
N GLN A 3 16.32 27.83 -31.41
CA GLN A 3 15.08 27.04 -31.49
C GLN A 3 15.32 25.55 -31.78
N GLU A 4 16.34 25.20 -32.56
CA GLU A 4 16.69 23.80 -32.84
C GLU A 4 17.32 23.11 -31.62
N GLN A 5 18.18 23.83 -30.89
CA GLN A 5 18.74 23.34 -29.62
C GLN A 5 17.64 23.10 -28.57
N LYS A 6 16.67 24.02 -28.45
CA LYS A 6 15.53 23.84 -27.53
C LYS A 6 14.65 22.64 -27.90
N LYS A 7 14.39 22.44 -29.20
CA LYS A 7 13.58 21.33 -29.74
C LYS A 7 14.28 19.97 -29.69
N SER A 8 15.63 19.93 -29.69
CA SER A 8 16.38 18.68 -29.47
C SER A 8 16.45 18.33 -27.98
N SER A 9 16.65 19.32 -27.11
CA SER A 9 16.62 19.16 -25.65
C SER A 9 15.27 18.65 -25.16
N ASP A 10 14.16 19.29 -25.57
CA ASP A 10 12.80 18.89 -25.18
C ASP A 10 12.44 17.46 -25.65
N ARG A 11 13.02 16.99 -26.77
CA ARG A 11 12.84 15.63 -27.29
C ARG A 11 13.64 14.59 -26.52
N PHE A 12 14.88 14.90 -26.17
CA PHE A 12 15.73 14.04 -25.34
C PHE A 12 15.12 13.86 -23.94
N ASP A 13 14.64 14.94 -23.33
CA ASP A 13 14.00 14.91 -22.01
C ASP A 13 12.71 14.08 -22.01
N SER A 14 11.89 14.20 -23.05
CA SER A 14 10.67 13.38 -23.18
C SER A 14 10.96 11.87 -23.35
N GLN A 15 12.04 11.49 -24.05
CA GLN A 15 12.44 10.09 -24.18
C GLN A 15 12.98 9.53 -22.87
N LYS A 16 13.77 10.33 -22.13
CA LYS A 16 14.26 9.97 -20.80
C LYS A 16 13.11 9.76 -19.81
N LEU A 17 12.14 10.68 -19.78
CA LEU A 17 10.90 10.56 -18.98
C LEU A 17 10.09 9.31 -19.33
N LYS A 18 9.98 8.95 -20.61
CA LYS A 18 9.31 7.72 -21.05
C LYS A 18 9.97 6.47 -20.45
N LYS A 19 11.30 6.36 -20.55
CA LYS A 19 12.06 5.22 -19.97
C LYS A 19 11.89 5.13 -18.45
N GLN A 20 11.98 6.26 -17.75
CA GLN A 20 11.78 6.33 -16.30
C GLN A 20 10.35 5.92 -15.90
N THR A 21 9.34 6.36 -16.64
CA THR A 21 7.93 5.98 -16.39
C THR A 21 7.73 4.48 -16.58
N SER A 22 8.34 3.88 -17.62
CA SER A 22 8.28 2.42 -17.84
C SER A 22 8.97 1.62 -16.73
N ILE A 23 10.13 2.07 -16.24
CA ILE A 23 10.82 1.41 -15.12
C ILE A 23 9.97 1.50 -13.85
N ALA A 24 9.41 2.68 -13.54
CA ALA A 24 8.54 2.85 -12.38
C ALA A 24 7.29 1.95 -12.47
N ALA A 25 6.68 1.84 -13.65
CA ALA A 25 5.53 0.96 -13.88
C ALA A 25 5.88 -0.52 -13.67
N LEU A 26 7.07 -0.95 -14.12
CA LEU A 26 7.57 -2.31 -13.87
C LEU A 26 7.77 -2.58 -12.38
N LEU A 27 8.41 -1.66 -11.65
CA LEU A 27 8.62 -1.78 -10.21
C LEU A 27 7.28 -1.81 -9.45
N PHE A 28 6.32 -1.00 -9.86
CA PHE A 28 4.96 -1.03 -9.32
C PHE A 28 4.30 -2.40 -9.55
N ALA A 29 4.38 -2.95 -10.77
CA ALA A 29 3.80 -4.26 -11.07
C ALA A 29 4.42 -5.38 -10.22
N ILE A 30 5.75 -5.38 -10.06
CA ILE A 30 6.44 -6.35 -9.19
C ILE A 30 5.99 -6.20 -7.74
N SER A 31 5.93 -4.96 -7.23
CA SER A 31 5.47 -4.69 -5.87
C SER A 31 4.02 -5.14 -5.64
N LEU A 32 3.14 -4.92 -6.62
CA LEU A 32 1.75 -5.36 -6.57
C LEU A 32 1.65 -6.89 -6.48
N VAL A 33 2.43 -7.62 -7.29
CA VAL A 33 2.47 -9.09 -7.24
C VAL A 33 2.94 -9.56 -5.86
N ILE A 34 4.01 -8.97 -5.32
CA ILE A 34 4.52 -9.31 -3.98
C ILE A 34 3.45 -9.08 -2.90
N SER A 35 2.77 -7.93 -2.94
CA SER A 35 1.71 -7.59 -1.99
C SER A 35 0.55 -8.58 -2.05
N ILE A 36 0.14 -8.99 -3.25
CA ILE A 36 -0.90 -10.02 -3.44
C ILE A 36 -0.44 -11.37 -2.88
N VAL A 37 0.77 -11.82 -3.22
CA VAL A 37 1.31 -13.11 -2.75
C VAL A 37 1.42 -13.14 -1.23
N LEU A 38 1.94 -12.08 -0.59
CA LEU A 38 2.01 -11.98 0.86
C LEU A 38 0.64 -11.98 1.51
N ASN A 39 -0.34 -11.28 0.91
CA ASN A 39 -1.70 -11.25 1.41
C ASN A 39 -2.33 -12.66 1.37
N ILE A 40 -2.24 -13.34 0.22
CA ILE A 40 -2.70 -14.73 0.07
C ILE A 40 -2.02 -15.63 1.10
N PHE A 41 -0.70 -15.52 1.25
CA PHE A 41 0.06 -16.33 2.19
C PHE A 41 -0.43 -16.13 3.64
N VAL A 42 -0.70 -14.90 4.06
CA VAL A 42 -1.22 -14.61 5.42
C VAL A 42 -2.59 -15.23 5.66
N TYR A 43 -3.47 -15.26 4.65
CA TYR A 43 -4.82 -15.82 4.78
C TYR A 43 -4.90 -17.34 4.54
N GLN A 44 -4.02 -17.89 3.72
CA GLN A 44 -3.98 -19.33 3.43
C GLN A 44 -3.06 -20.12 4.35
N SER A 45 -2.14 -19.46 5.05
CA SER A 45 -1.26 -20.15 6.01
C SER A 45 -2.11 -20.93 7.01
N PRO A 46 -1.90 -22.26 7.13
CA PRO A 46 -2.57 -23.06 8.14
C PRO A 46 -2.06 -22.60 9.51
N ILE A 47 -3.01 -22.29 10.38
CA ILE A 47 -2.73 -21.90 11.76
C ILE A 47 -3.35 -22.97 12.64
N SER A 48 -2.51 -23.61 13.44
CA SER A 48 -2.98 -24.52 14.48
C SER A 48 -3.38 -23.69 15.70
N TYR A 49 -4.61 -23.84 16.14
CA TYR A 49 -5.14 -23.24 17.36
C TYR A 49 -6.16 -24.18 17.98
N THR A 50 -6.41 -24.02 19.27
CA THR A 50 -7.52 -24.66 19.97
C THR A 50 -8.52 -23.61 20.42
N GLU A 51 -9.80 -23.93 20.32
CA GLU A 51 -10.86 -23.10 20.89
C GLU A 51 -10.95 -23.37 22.38
N VAL A 52 -11.03 -22.29 23.15
CA VAL A 52 -11.04 -22.32 24.62
C VAL A 52 -12.20 -21.46 25.08
N GLN A 53 -13.11 -22.03 25.86
CA GLN A 53 -14.14 -21.25 26.52
C GLN A 53 -13.54 -20.58 27.75
N ALA A 54 -13.79 -19.28 27.88
CA ALA A 54 -13.34 -18.51 29.03
C ALA A 54 -14.35 -17.42 29.38
N SER A 55 -14.49 -17.14 30.67
CA SER A 55 -15.35 -16.09 31.18
C SER A 55 -14.54 -14.83 31.45
N PRO A 56 -14.87 -13.68 30.85
CA PRO A 56 -14.24 -12.40 31.15
C PRO A 56 -14.43 -12.02 32.63
N GLU A 57 -13.35 -11.61 33.30
CA GLU A 57 -13.39 -11.19 34.71
C GLU A 57 -13.18 -9.69 34.88
N ASN A 58 -12.13 -9.16 34.24
CA ASN A 58 -11.73 -7.76 34.34
C ASN A 58 -10.99 -7.30 33.07
N ALA A 59 -11.06 -6.02 32.75
CA ALA A 59 -10.30 -5.41 31.66
C ALA A 59 -9.40 -4.31 32.21
N VAL A 60 -8.11 -4.40 31.92
CA VAL A 60 -7.11 -3.38 32.26
C VAL A 60 -6.79 -2.57 30.99
N LYS A 61 -6.87 -1.25 31.10
CA LYS A 61 -6.44 -0.33 30.06
C LYS A 61 -4.99 0.05 30.29
N THR A 62 -4.13 -0.26 29.34
CA THR A 62 -2.72 0.16 29.34
C THR A 62 -2.54 1.28 28.33
N THR A 63 -1.98 2.40 28.79
CA THR A 63 -1.66 3.54 27.93
C THR A 63 -0.16 3.54 27.68
N GLY A 64 0.25 3.13 26.48
CA GLY A 64 1.62 3.24 26.02
C GLY A 64 1.89 4.66 25.53
N VAL A 65 2.93 5.30 26.07
CA VAL A 65 3.42 6.60 25.58
C VAL A 65 4.75 6.35 24.89
N SER A 66 4.80 6.54 23.57
CA SER A 66 6.04 6.47 22.81
C SER A 66 6.47 7.87 22.37
N HIS A 67 7.76 8.16 22.56
CA HIS A 67 8.42 9.36 22.04
C HIS A 67 9.36 8.96 20.91
N PRO A 68 8.86 8.65 19.70
CA PRO A 68 9.73 8.52 18.56
C PRO A 68 10.43 9.86 18.33
N THR A 69 11.75 9.81 18.14
CA THR A 69 12.65 10.94 17.96
C THR A 69 12.08 11.92 16.94
N ASN A 70 11.72 13.13 17.40
CA ASN A 70 10.94 14.22 16.75
C ASN A 70 9.43 14.29 17.09
N ARG A 71 9.16 14.97 18.21
CA ARG A 71 8.00 15.86 18.51
C ARG A 71 6.57 15.31 18.43
N THR A 72 6.34 14.05 18.06
CA THR A 72 4.99 13.47 18.08
C THR A 72 4.89 12.45 19.19
N THR A 73 4.20 12.79 20.28
CA THR A 73 3.82 11.82 21.30
C THR A 73 2.74 10.92 20.73
N THR A 74 3.08 9.66 20.48
CA THR A 74 2.08 8.66 20.10
C THR A 74 1.54 8.02 21.36
N ILE A 75 0.28 8.33 21.68
CA ILE A 75 -0.48 7.67 22.74
C ILE A 75 -1.16 6.46 22.12
N ARG A 76 -0.82 5.26 22.58
CA ARG A 76 -1.46 4.02 22.16
C ARG A 76 -2.16 3.39 23.36
N GLU A 77 -3.48 3.26 23.26
CA GLU A 77 -4.26 2.54 24.25
C GLU A 77 -4.39 1.08 23.83
N THR A 78 -4.06 0.18 24.73
CA THR A 78 -4.26 -1.27 24.54
C THR A 78 -5.04 -1.80 25.72
N TYR A 79 -5.97 -2.71 25.46
CA TYR A 79 -6.79 -3.33 26.50
C TYR A 79 -6.37 -4.77 26.69
N THR A 80 -6.15 -5.16 27.94
CA THR A 80 -5.88 -6.54 28.33
C THR A 80 -7.06 -7.04 29.15
N LEU A 81 -7.68 -8.12 28.71
CA LEU A 81 -8.79 -8.78 29.38
C LEU A 81 -8.25 -9.96 30.19
N THR A 82 -8.49 -9.97 31.49
CA THR A 82 -8.32 -11.17 32.32
C THR A 82 -9.53 -12.07 32.13
N VAL A 83 -9.30 -13.31 31.79
CA VAL A 83 -10.33 -14.32 31.57
C VAL A 83 -10.10 -15.52 32.46
N ARG A 84 -11.18 -16.13 32.94
CA ARG A 84 -11.15 -17.37 33.71
C ARG A 84 -11.48 -18.55 32.82
N LEU A 85 -10.62 -19.55 32.82
CA LEU A 85 -10.73 -20.78 32.05
C LEU A 85 -11.60 -21.81 32.79
N ASP A 86 -12.08 -22.82 32.07
CA ASP A 86 -12.93 -23.89 32.61
C ASP A 86 -12.25 -24.72 33.72
N ASP A 87 -10.92 -24.82 33.68
CA ASP A 87 -10.12 -25.47 34.73
C ASP A 87 -9.96 -24.61 36.01
N GLY A 88 -10.56 -23.41 36.00
CA GLY A 88 -10.54 -22.45 37.10
C GLY A 88 -9.32 -21.53 37.11
N SER A 89 -8.35 -21.70 36.20
CA SER A 89 -7.19 -20.83 36.07
C SER A 89 -7.52 -19.50 35.36
N GLU A 90 -6.64 -18.51 35.49
CA GLU A 90 -6.79 -17.21 34.84
C GLU A 90 -5.73 -17.01 33.76
N ASP A 91 -6.12 -16.40 32.64
CA ASP A 91 -5.23 -16.05 31.53
C ASP A 91 -5.49 -14.60 31.08
N GLN A 92 -4.56 -14.02 30.31
CA GLN A 92 -4.66 -12.65 29.80
C GLN A 92 -4.76 -12.62 28.29
N VAL A 93 -5.71 -11.84 27.78
CA VAL A 93 -5.98 -11.70 26.35
C VAL A 93 -5.88 -10.23 25.94
N GLY A 94 -5.06 -9.93 24.95
CA GLY A 94 -5.09 -8.62 24.29
C GLY A 94 -6.38 -8.46 23.48
N VAL A 95 -7.16 -7.42 23.77
CA VAL A 95 -8.44 -7.15 23.09
C VAL A 95 -8.47 -5.74 22.52
N ASN A 96 -9.10 -5.59 21.36
CA ASN A 96 -9.23 -4.27 20.73
C ASN A 96 -10.39 -3.45 21.30
N ASN A 97 -11.47 -4.14 21.72
CA ASN A 97 -12.64 -3.51 22.31
C ASN A 97 -13.12 -4.38 23.48
N PRO A 98 -12.89 -3.98 24.75
CA PRO A 98 -13.32 -4.76 25.90
C PRO A 98 -14.85 -4.76 26.08
N SER A 99 -15.58 -3.77 25.54
CA SER A 99 -17.03 -3.66 25.73
C SER A 99 -17.85 -4.77 25.07
N LYS A 100 -17.25 -5.55 24.15
CA LYS A 100 -17.89 -6.72 23.54
C LYS A 100 -17.95 -7.93 24.48
N TYR A 101 -17.25 -7.87 25.61
CA TYR A 101 -17.15 -8.95 26.58
C TYR A 101 -17.95 -8.62 27.84
N VAL A 102 -18.96 -9.43 28.12
CA VAL A 102 -19.76 -9.31 29.34
C VAL A 102 -19.12 -10.14 30.44
N LYS A 103 -18.93 -9.54 31.62
CA LYS A 103 -18.34 -10.22 32.77
C LYS A 103 -19.12 -11.50 33.10
N GLY A 104 -18.40 -12.60 33.35
CA GLY A 104 -18.97 -13.90 33.70
C GLY A 104 -19.73 -14.62 32.57
N HIS A 105 -19.81 -14.04 31.37
CA HIS A 105 -20.43 -14.70 30.22
C HIS A 105 -19.35 -15.43 29.44
N SER A 106 -19.46 -16.76 29.42
CA SER A 106 -18.52 -17.61 28.69
C SER A 106 -18.45 -17.20 27.22
N THR A 107 -17.22 -16.96 26.75
CA THR A 107 -16.90 -16.53 25.39
C THR A 107 -15.75 -17.38 24.87
N THR A 108 -15.76 -17.64 23.56
CA THR A 108 -14.72 -18.43 22.90
C THR A 108 -13.50 -17.57 22.58
N PHE A 109 -12.34 -18.05 23.02
CA PHE A 109 -11.02 -17.53 22.70
C PHE A 109 -10.21 -18.60 21.97
N TYR A 110 -9.09 -18.20 21.37
CA TYR A 110 -8.27 -19.08 20.54
C TYR A 110 -6.87 -19.16 21.11
N ARG A 111 -6.48 -20.34 21.61
CA ARG A 111 -5.12 -20.59 22.08
C ARG A 111 -4.25 -20.96 20.91
N TYR A 112 -3.22 -20.17 20.65
CA TYR A 112 -2.34 -20.41 19.51
C TYR A 112 -1.32 -21.51 19.84
N SER A 113 -1.28 -22.57 19.04
CA SER A 113 -0.45 -23.75 19.33
C SER A 113 1.06 -23.46 19.34
N LYS A 114 1.51 -22.34 18.76
CA LYS A 114 2.93 -22.02 18.62
C LYS A 114 3.53 -21.34 19.84
N ASP A 115 2.80 -20.41 20.45
CA ASP A 115 3.27 -19.63 21.62
C ASP A 115 2.46 -19.92 22.89
N GLY A 116 1.38 -20.70 22.78
CA GLY A 116 0.49 -21.04 23.89
C GLY A 116 -0.38 -19.88 24.37
N ALA A 117 -0.27 -18.69 23.77
CA ALA A 117 -0.99 -17.50 24.20
C ALA A 117 -2.45 -17.53 23.73
N LEU A 118 -3.30 -16.82 24.46
CA LEU A 118 -4.73 -16.75 24.20
C LEU A 118 -5.07 -15.47 23.42
N TYR A 119 -5.85 -15.63 22.34
CA TYR A 119 -6.17 -14.56 21.40
C TYR A 119 -7.68 -14.37 21.26
N GLU A 120 -8.10 -13.12 21.03
CA GLU A 120 -9.51 -12.78 20.83
C GLU A 120 -10.13 -13.33 19.54
N SER A 121 -9.30 -13.68 18.55
CA SER A 121 -9.73 -14.21 17.25
C SER A 121 -8.59 -14.87 16.50
N VAL A 122 -8.93 -15.73 15.53
CA VAL A 122 -7.95 -16.27 14.57
C VAL A 122 -7.28 -15.16 13.76
N HIS A 123 -7.96 -14.05 13.51
CA HIS A 123 -7.37 -12.89 12.83
C HIS A 123 -6.28 -12.23 13.67
N ALA A 124 -6.47 -12.13 14.99
CA ALA A 124 -5.44 -11.66 15.90
C ALA A 124 -4.19 -12.57 15.86
N ILE A 125 -4.38 -13.89 15.78
CA ILE A 125 -3.26 -14.84 15.57
C ILE A 125 -2.58 -14.59 14.22
N ARG A 126 -3.34 -14.42 13.12
CA ARG A 126 -2.77 -14.09 11.80
C ARG A 126 -1.92 -12.82 11.83
N SER A 127 -2.32 -11.82 12.62
CA SER A 127 -1.60 -10.55 12.74
C SER A 127 -0.22 -10.67 13.41
N THR A 128 0.02 -11.72 14.20
CA THR A 128 1.33 -11.96 14.82
C THR A 128 2.32 -12.63 13.87
N LEU A 129 1.84 -13.21 12.76
CA LEU A 129 2.69 -13.84 11.77
C LEU A 129 3.68 -12.84 11.16
N PRO A 130 4.95 -13.22 10.95
CA PRO A 130 5.93 -12.36 10.27
C PRO A 130 5.46 -11.87 8.90
N ALA A 131 4.73 -12.73 8.18
CA ALA A 131 4.16 -12.40 6.88
C ALA A 131 3.09 -11.29 6.95
N ALA A 132 2.36 -11.16 8.06
CA ALA A 132 1.37 -10.09 8.24
C ALA A 132 2.06 -8.73 8.41
N LYS A 133 3.18 -8.68 9.12
CA LYS A 133 4.00 -7.45 9.21
C LYS A 133 4.58 -7.10 7.83
N ALA A 134 5.12 -8.10 7.13
CA ALA A 134 5.68 -7.91 5.79
C ALA A 134 4.62 -7.43 4.78
N SER A 135 3.39 -7.93 4.85
CA SER A 135 2.31 -7.54 3.94
C SER A 135 1.91 -6.07 4.13
N VAL A 136 1.94 -5.55 5.35
CA VAL A 136 1.70 -4.12 5.62
C VAL A 136 2.76 -3.26 4.92
N TYR A 137 4.05 -3.58 5.10
CA TYR A 137 5.13 -2.83 4.43
C TYR A 137 5.05 -2.92 2.91
N ALA A 138 4.73 -4.11 2.38
CA ALA A 138 4.56 -4.32 0.94
C ALA A 138 3.41 -3.46 0.39
N ASN A 139 2.26 -3.44 1.06
CA ASN A 139 1.11 -2.62 0.66
C ASN A 139 1.43 -1.12 0.66
N VAL A 140 2.13 -0.63 1.69
CA VAL A 140 2.57 0.77 1.75
C VAL A 140 3.54 1.09 0.60
N ALA A 141 4.52 0.22 0.34
CA ALA A 141 5.45 0.40 -0.77
C ALA A 141 4.74 0.38 -2.13
N THR A 142 3.77 -0.53 -2.34
CA THR A 142 2.95 -0.59 -3.55
C THR A 142 2.17 0.71 -3.75
N PHE A 143 1.57 1.25 -2.68
CA PHE A 143 0.85 2.51 -2.73
C PHE A 143 1.75 3.70 -3.10
N LEU A 144 2.95 3.79 -2.51
CA LEU A 144 3.92 4.83 -2.85
C LEU A 144 4.40 4.72 -4.31
N LEU A 145 4.63 3.51 -4.81
CA LEU A 145 4.99 3.26 -6.21
C LEU A 145 3.84 3.61 -7.16
N LEU A 146 2.58 3.38 -6.76
CA LEU A 146 1.41 3.81 -7.53
C LEU A 146 1.39 5.34 -7.67
N LEU A 147 1.57 6.07 -6.57
CA LEU A 147 1.63 7.53 -6.62
C LEU A 147 2.76 8.03 -7.52
N LEU A 148 3.95 7.43 -7.40
CA LEU A 148 5.11 7.81 -8.21
C LEU A 148 4.89 7.54 -9.70
N THR A 149 4.30 6.40 -10.05
CA THR A 149 3.98 6.06 -11.45
C THR A 149 2.96 7.01 -12.04
N VAL A 150 1.92 7.37 -11.30
CA VAL A 150 0.91 8.36 -11.73
C VAL A 150 1.55 9.72 -11.96
N VAL A 151 2.38 10.21 -11.03
CA VAL A 151 3.10 11.50 -11.17
C VAL A 151 3.98 11.49 -12.42
N MET A 152 4.76 10.45 -12.64
CA MET A 152 5.63 10.32 -13.83
C MET A 152 4.81 10.30 -15.12
N LEU A 153 3.67 9.62 -15.12
CA LEU A 153 2.77 9.56 -16.27
C LEU A 153 2.17 10.94 -16.59
N VAL A 154 1.75 11.71 -15.58
CA VAL A 154 1.26 13.09 -15.75
C VAL A 154 2.36 14.01 -16.29
N LEU A 155 3.58 13.93 -15.74
CA LEU A 155 4.72 14.72 -16.21
C LEU A 155 5.08 14.39 -17.67
N TRP A 156 5.04 13.12 -18.03
CA TRP A 156 5.27 12.68 -19.40
C TRP A 156 4.18 13.16 -20.37
N GLN A 157 2.91 13.09 -19.97
CA GLN A 157 1.80 13.62 -20.77
C GLN A 157 1.93 15.14 -20.99
N ARG A 158 2.28 15.90 -19.95
CA ARG A 158 2.52 17.35 -20.06
C ARG A 158 3.70 17.68 -20.97
N SER A 159 4.78 16.89 -20.91
CA SER A 159 5.95 17.05 -21.79
C SER A 159 5.57 16.89 -23.28
N LYS A 160 4.74 15.89 -23.62
CA LYS A 160 4.23 15.72 -24.99
C LYS A 160 3.36 16.88 -25.47
N GLY A 161 2.55 17.47 -24.57
CA GLY A 161 1.71 18.64 -24.89
C GLY A 161 2.51 19.87 -25.30
N LYS A 162 3.69 20.08 -24.68
CA LYS A 162 4.62 21.18 -25.05
C LYS A 162 5.25 20.96 -26.42
N GLN A 163 5.58 19.71 -26.79
CA GLN A 163 6.13 19.40 -28.11
C GLN A 163 5.12 19.61 -29.25
N LYS A 164 3.83 19.35 -29.03
CA LYS A 164 2.78 19.59 -30.04
C LYS A 164 2.58 21.08 -30.34
N LYS A 165 2.71 21.96 -29.34
CA LYS A 165 2.58 23.43 -29.51
C LYS A 165 3.77 24.09 -30.25
N GLN A 166 4.89 23.39 -30.42
CA GLN A 166 6.07 23.87 -31.15
C GLN A 166 6.13 23.36 -32.61
N LYS A 167 5.16 22.58 -33.09
CA LYS A 167 5.00 22.42 -34.53
C LYS A 167 4.49 23.76 -35.07
N PRO A 168 5.21 24.45 -35.96
CA PRO A 168 4.60 25.54 -36.70
C PRO A 168 3.39 24.95 -37.42
N LEU A 169 2.29 25.70 -37.50
CA LEU A 169 1.30 25.44 -38.54
C LEU A 169 2.10 25.33 -39.84
N GLU A 170 2.06 24.18 -40.51
CA GLU A 170 2.40 24.12 -41.92
C GLU A 170 1.50 25.17 -42.58
N SER A 171 2.12 26.25 -43.05
CA SER A 171 1.51 27.15 -44.01
C SER A 171 1.23 26.31 -45.25
N HIS A 172 0.02 25.78 -45.33
CA HIS A 172 -0.62 25.51 -46.60
C HIS A 172 -0.72 26.87 -47.29
N ASP A 173 0.23 27.14 -48.20
CA ASP A 173 -0.01 27.83 -49.47
C ASP A 173 1.33 28.19 -50.11
N SER A 174 1.75 27.35 -51.06
CA SER A 174 2.10 27.77 -52.42
C SER A 174 2.63 26.56 -53.18
N GLU A 175 1.74 25.62 -53.53
CA GLU A 175 2.04 24.71 -54.63
C GLU A 175 1.92 25.48 -55.95
N ARG A 176 3.09 25.61 -56.57
CA ARG A 176 3.33 25.80 -58.01
C ARG A 176 2.14 25.39 -58.89
N PHE A 177 1.68 26.32 -59.71
CA PHE A 177 1.05 25.98 -60.98
C PHE A 177 2.14 25.56 -61.99
N PRO A 178 2.09 24.34 -62.56
CA PRO A 178 2.73 24.03 -63.83
C PRO A 178 1.69 24.17 -64.95
N GLY A 179 2.00 24.88 -66.03
CA GLY A 179 1.05 25.05 -67.13
C GLY A 179 1.67 25.71 -68.34
N SER A 180 2.49 24.95 -69.07
CA SER A 180 2.99 25.34 -70.39
C SER A 180 1.87 25.33 -71.43
N GLY A 181 1.81 26.37 -72.27
CA GLY A 181 1.40 26.27 -73.66
C GLY A 181 -0.08 26.45 -73.99
N ASN A 182 -0.40 27.50 -74.77
CA ASN A 182 -1.13 27.28 -76.02
C ASN A 182 -0.82 28.37 -77.07
N ARG A 183 -0.80 27.94 -78.34
CA ARG A 183 -0.71 28.70 -79.62
C ARG A 183 -1.73 29.85 -79.66
N ILE A 184 -1.56 30.96 -80.39
CA ILE A 184 -1.25 31.20 -81.82
C ILE A 184 -0.52 32.54 -81.94
#